data_AF-A0A957U7A7-F1
#
_entry.id   AF-A0A957U7A7-F1
#
_cell.length_a   1.000
_cell.length_b   1.000
_cell.length_c   1.000
_cell.angle_alpha   90.00
_cell.angle_beta   90.00
_cell.angle_gamma   90.00
#
_symmetry.space_group_name_H-M   'P 1'
#
loop_
_entity.id
_entity.type
_entity.pdbx_description
1 polymer ?
#
loop_
_entity_poly.entity_id
_entity_poly.type
_entity_poly.pdbx_seq_one_letter_code
_entity_poly.pdbx_strand_id
1 'polypeptide(L)'
;MRRIIIILLIIGGVSAAGWWGYNYYTEQQAAKEQAAVAAAAAAEQELEQVIWASGKLTPVSWANVGPATSGTVAAIHVESGDWVSAGDLLLDLEHGVLQGQVAAAEAAVSEALAALAK
;
A
#
# COMPACT_ATOMS: atom_id res chain seq x y z
N MET A 1 44.59 -65.70 48.20
CA MET A 1 43.86 -64.44 48.49
C MET A 1 44.17 -63.32 47.50
N ARG A 2 45.44 -63.01 47.16
CA ARG A 2 45.81 -61.94 46.21
C ARG A 2 45.14 -62.01 44.81
N ARG A 3 44.96 -63.22 44.25
CA ARG A 3 44.37 -63.41 42.92
C ARG A 3 42.87 -63.08 42.86
N ILE A 4 42.13 -63.26 43.96
CA ILE A 4 40.69 -62.99 44.04
C ILE A 4 40.43 -61.48 44.05
N ILE A 5 41.27 -60.71 44.76
CA ILE A 5 41.18 -59.25 44.82
C ILE A 5 41.42 -58.63 43.44
N ILE A 6 42.35 -59.17 42.66
CA ILE A 6 42.64 -58.68 41.31
C ILE A 6 41.45 -58.93 40.37
N ILE A 7 40.80 -60.10 40.46
CA ILE A 7 39.62 -60.42 39.65
C ILE A 7 38.45 -59.48 40.00
N LEU A 8 38.22 -59.21 41.29
CA LEU A 8 37.18 -58.28 41.72
C LEU A 8 37.44 -56.83 41.25
N LEU A 9 38.70 -56.39 41.25
CA LEU A 9 39.06 -55.07 40.72
C LEU A 9 38.82 -54.96 39.22
N ILE A 10 39.11 -56.01 38.45
CA ILE A 10 38.85 -56.04 37.01
C ILE A 10 37.34 -55.98 36.73
N ILE A 11 36.54 -56.76 37.47
CA ILE A 11 35.08 -56.76 37.31
C ILE A 11 34.49 -55.41 37.72
N GLY A 12 34.98 -54.79 38.79
CA GLY A 12 34.58 -53.45 39.21
C GLY A 12 34.91 -52.39 38.16
N GLY A 13 36.11 -52.46 37.57
CA GLY A 13 36.55 -51.54 36.51
C GLY A 13 35.72 -51.65 35.23
N VAL A 14 35.42 -52.87 34.79
CA VAL A 14 34.59 -53.10 33.59
C VAL A 14 33.15 -52.63 33.82
N SER A 15 32.59 -52.89 35.00
CA SER A 15 31.24 -52.43 35.36
C SER A 15 31.14 -50.90 35.40
N ALA A 16 32.15 -50.24 35.97
CA ALA A 16 32.21 -48.77 36.03
C ALA A 16 32.38 -48.14 34.64
N ALA A 17 33.23 -48.73 33.79
CA ALA A 17 33.41 -48.27 32.40
C ALA A 17 32.13 -48.47 31.56
N GLY A 18 31.43 -49.60 31.74
CA GLY A 18 30.15 -49.86 31.08
C GLY A 18 29.05 -48.88 31.52
N TRP A 19 28.97 -48.57 32.82
CA TRP A 19 28.01 -47.60 33.35
C TRP A 19 28.32 -46.17 32.89
N TRP A 20 29.61 -45.78 32.86
CA TRP A 20 30.03 -44.46 32.39
C TRP A 20 29.78 -44.27 30.89
N GLY A 21 30.08 -45.27 30.08
CA GLY A 21 29.78 -45.26 28.64
C GLY A 21 28.28 -45.20 28.35
N TYR A 22 27.47 -45.95 29.12
CA TYR A 22 26.01 -45.90 29.00
C TYR A 22 25.47 -44.51 29.35
N ASN A 23 25.91 -43.92 30.47
CA ASN A 23 25.44 -42.61 30.90
C ASN A 23 25.84 -41.50 29.91
N TYR A 24 27.08 -41.54 29.40
CA TYR A 24 27.57 -40.60 28.40
C TYR A 24 26.78 -40.68 27.08
N TYR A 25 26.40 -41.89 26.66
CA TYR A 25 25.61 -42.08 25.45
C TYR A 25 24.16 -41.61 25.63
N THR A 26 23.54 -41.89 26.78
CA THR A 26 22.17 -41.43 27.09
C THR A 26 22.08 -39.91 27.22
N GLU A 27 23.09 -39.27 27.82
CA GLU A 27 23.15 -37.83 27.99
C GLU A 27 23.34 -37.10 26.64
N GLN A 28 24.18 -37.66 25.77
CA GLN A 28 24.38 -37.11 24.42
C GLN A 28 23.15 -37.31 23.51
N GLN A 29 22.37 -38.37 23.72
CA GLN A 29 21.14 -38.62 22.98
C GLN A 29 20.01 -37.69 23.43
N ALA A 30 19.88 -37.44 24.74
CA ALA A 30 18.95 -36.46 25.29
C ALA A 30 19.25 -35.02 24.81
N ALA A 31 20.54 -34.65 24.73
CA ALA A 31 20.95 -33.34 24.21
C ALA A 31 20.60 -33.16 22.72
N LYS A 32 20.76 -34.20 21.90
CA LYS A 32 20.37 -34.16 20.47
C LYS A 32 18.86 -34.05 20.29
N GLU A 33 18.09 -34.75 21.11
CA GLU A 33 16.63 -34.69 21.08
C GLU A 33 16.12 -33.31 21.50
N GLN A 34 16.68 -32.72 22.55
CA GLN A 34 16.35 -31.34 22.96
C GLN A 34 16.71 -30.32 21.88
N ALA A 35 17.87 -30.45 21.23
CA ALA A 35 18.26 -29.56 20.13
C ALA A 35 17.32 -29.67 18.92
N ALA A 36 16.84 -30.88 18.59
CA ALA A 36 15.89 -31.10 17.52
C ALA A 36 14.51 -30.48 17.83
N VAL A 37 14.04 -30.60 19.07
CA VAL A 37 12.78 -29.98 19.53
C VAL A 37 12.89 -28.45 19.51
N ALA A 38 14.02 -27.89 19.97
CA ALA A 38 14.24 -26.44 19.93
C ALA A 38 14.31 -25.91 18.49
N ALA A 39 14.94 -26.65 17.57
CA ALA A 39 14.99 -26.30 16.16
C ALA A 39 13.62 -26.36 15.48
N ALA A 40 12.79 -27.37 15.81
CA ALA A 40 11.43 -27.47 15.31
C ALA A 40 10.55 -26.32 15.84
N ALA A 41 10.65 -26.00 17.12
CA ALA A 41 9.95 -24.86 17.72
C ALA A 41 10.38 -23.52 17.12
N ALA A 42 11.65 -23.35 16.76
CA ALA A 42 12.13 -22.15 16.07
C ALA A 42 11.63 -22.05 14.62
N ALA A 43 11.47 -23.17 13.92
CA ALA A 43 10.93 -23.20 12.56
C ALA A 43 9.43 -22.85 12.51
N GLU A 44 8.67 -23.15 13.56
CA GLU A 44 7.27 -22.70 13.69
C GLU A 44 7.14 -21.20 14.01
N GLN A 45 8.25 -20.54 14.38
CA GLN A 45 8.29 -19.12 14.74
C GLN A 45 8.78 -18.20 13.61
N GLU A 46 8.49 -18.54 12.35
CA GLU A 46 8.66 -17.58 11.25
C GLU A 46 7.60 -16.47 11.39
N LEU A 47 7.96 -15.44 12.16
CA LEU A 47 7.10 -14.30 12.45
C LEU A 47 6.86 -13.51 11.16
N GLU A 48 5.66 -13.64 10.59
CA GLU A 48 5.22 -12.77 9.51
C GLU A 48 5.16 -11.32 10.01
N GLN A 49 6.14 -10.53 9.60
CA GLN A 49 6.25 -9.12 9.98
C GLN A 49 5.29 -8.29 9.13
N VAL A 50 4.01 -8.26 9.51
CA VAL A 50 2.98 -7.47 8.82
C VAL A 50 3.15 -5.98 9.17
N ILE A 51 3.57 -5.19 8.18
CA ILE A 51 3.68 -3.72 8.31
C ILE A 51 2.39 -3.09 7.80
N TRP A 52 1.65 -2.46 8.71
CA TRP A 52 0.44 -1.70 8.38
C TRP A 52 0.81 -0.27 7.99
N ALA A 53 0.63 0.07 6.72
CA ALA A 53 0.76 1.44 6.23
C ALA A 53 -0.63 2.03 6.00
N SER A 54 -1.02 3.00 6.83
CA SER A 54 -2.21 3.80 6.60
C SER A 54 -1.84 5.09 5.86
N GLY A 55 -2.67 5.50 4.91
CA GLY A 55 -2.47 6.70 4.11
C GLY A 55 -3.80 7.30 3.71
N LYS A 56 -3.78 8.56 3.28
CA LYS A 56 -4.97 9.25 2.78
C LYS A 56 -5.04 9.11 1.26
N LEU A 57 -6.17 8.66 0.74
CA LEU A 57 -6.44 8.72 -0.68
C LEU A 57 -6.78 10.16 -1.08
N THR A 58 -6.06 10.67 -2.07
CA THR A 58 -6.31 11.99 -2.66
C THR A 58 -6.53 11.84 -4.16
N PRO A 59 -7.44 12.63 -4.75
CA PRO A 59 -7.65 12.63 -6.18
C PRO A 59 -6.38 13.08 -6.91
N VAL A 60 -6.12 12.47 -8.07
CA VAL A 60 -4.96 12.82 -8.92
C VAL A 60 -5.09 14.24 -9.46
N SER A 61 -6.31 14.66 -9.79
CA SER A 61 -6.63 16.00 -10.26
C SER A 61 -7.93 16.47 -9.60
N TRP A 62 -7.94 17.72 -9.16
CA TRP A 62 -9.11 18.37 -8.59
C TRP A 62 -9.18 19.80 -9.13
N ALA A 63 -10.36 20.21 -9.56
CA ALA A 63 -10.63 21.56 -10.02
C ALA A 63 -11.92 22.07 -9.40
N ASN A 64 -11.93 23.35 -9.01
CA ASN A 64 -13.16 24.05 -8.66
C ASN A 64 -13.65 24.80 -9.90
N VAL A 65 -14.83 24.46 -10.40
CA VAL A 65 -15.38 25.02 -11.63
C VAL A 65 -16.46 26.02 -11.27
N GLY A 66 -16.36 27.23 -11.82
CA GLY A 66 -17.34 28.29 -11.65
C GLY A 66 -17.30 29.24 -12.84
N PRO A 67 -18.31 30.11 -12.98
CA PRO A 67 -18.35 31.08 -14.06
C PRO A 67 -17.20 32.08 -13.94
N ALA A 68 -16.58 32.42 -15.07
CA ALA A 68 -15.49 33.40 -15.11
C ALA A 68 -15.98 34.85 -14.88
N THR A 69 -17.26 35.12 -15.15
CA THR A 69 -17.88 36.45 -15.04
C THR A 69 -19.15 36.37 -14.20
N SER A 70 -19.44 37.43 -13.46
CA SER A 70 -20.72 37.55 -12.76
C SER A 70 -21.88 37.68 -13.76
N GLY A 71 -22.94 36.91 -13.56
CA GLY A 71 -24.12 36.92 -14.42
C GLY A 71 -25.27 36.10 -13.82
N THR A 72 -26.43 36.14 -14.47
CA THR A 72 -27.59 35.31 -14.12
C THR A 72 -27.46 33.94 -14.78
N VAL A 73 -27.78 32.87 -14.06
CA VAL A 73 -27.79 31.51 -14.62
C VAL A 73 -29.03 31.34 -15.49
N ALA A 74 -28.84 31.02 -16.78
CA ALA A 74 -29.92 30.74 -17.72
C ALA A 74 -30.32 29.25 -17.69
N ALA A 75 -29.33 28.36 -17.69
CA ALA A 75 -29.55 26.91 -17.66
C ALA A 75 -28.40 26.16 -16.96
N ILE A 76 -28.72 25.00 -16.40
CA ILE A 76 -27.76 24.04 -15.84
C ILE A 76 -27.93 22.74 -16.63
N HIS A 77 -26.81 22.18 -17.12
CA HIS A 77 -26.81 21.01 -18.01
C HIS A 77 -26.31 19.73 -17.34
N VAL A 78 -26.01 19.78 -16.04
CA VAL A 78 -25.42 18.67 -15.29
C VAL A 78 -26.10 18.49 -13.94
N GLU A 79 -26.14 17.25 -13.48
CA GLU A 79 -26.65 16.88 -12.16
C GLU A 79 -25.53 16.39 -11.24
N SER A 80 -25.83 16.32 -9.95
CA SER A 80 -24.85 15.86 -8.96
C SER A 80 -24.56 14.37 -9.14
N GLY A 81 -23.30 14.04 -9.40
CA GLY A 81 -22.84 12.66 -9.63
C GLY A 81 -22.61 12.32 -11.09
N ASP A 82 -22.90 13.23 -12.02
CA ASP A 82 -22.64 13.03 -13.44
C ASP A 82 -21.14 13.00 -13.76
N TRP A 83 -20.80 12.20 -14.77
CA TRP A 83 -19.47 12.16 -15.36
C TRP A 83 -19.38 13.19 -16.49
N VAL A 84 -18.39 14.07 -16.41
CA VAL A 84 -18.16 15.14 -17.38
C VAL A 84 -16.74 15.07 -17.94
N SER A 85 -16.59 15.49 -19.19
CA SER A 85 -15.32 15.56 -19.91
C SER A 85 -14.88 17.02 -20.11
N ALA A 86 -13.60 17.20 -20.45
CA ALA A 86 -13.06 18.52 -20.72
C ALA A 86 -13.72 19.12 -21.98
N GLY A 87 -14.28 20.33 -21.84
CA GLY A 87 -14.97 21.04 -22.92
C GLY A 87 -16.50 20.93 -22.87
N ASP A 88 -17.05 20.11 -21.97
CA ASP A 88 -18.50 19.99 -21.83
C ASP A 88 -19.11 21.28 -21.28
N LEU A 89 -20.25 21.68 -21.85
CA LEU A 89 -21.03 22.81 -21.38
C LEU A 89 -21.79 22.41 -20.11
N LEU A 90 -21.36 22.93 -18.96
CA LEU A 90 -21.97 22.59 -17.67
C LEU A 90 -23.12 23.53 -17.28
N LEU A 91 -23.00 24.80 -17.65
CA LEU A 91 -23.89 25.88 -17.24
C LEU A 91 -23.88 26.99 -18.29
N ASP A 92 -25.05 27.55 -18.55
CA ASP A 92 -25.24 28.70 -19.43
C ASP A 92 -25.61 29.94 -18.61
N LEU A 93 -25.04 31.08 -18.98
CA LEU A 93 -25.35 32.38 -18.39
C LEU A 93 -26.29 33.16 -19.30
N GLU A 94 -27.00 34.13 -18.75
CA GLU A 94 -27.82 35.02 -19.56
C GLU A 94 -26.93 36.02 -20.33
N HIS A 95 -27.01 36.00 -21.67
CA HIS A 95 -26.09 36.73 -22.55
C HIS A 95 -26.72 37.91 -23.32
N GLY A 96 -27.95 38.33 -23.01
CA GLY A 96 -28.69 39.30 -23.84
C GLY A 96 -27.96 40.62 -24.07
N VAL A 97 -27.34 41.19 -23.03
CA VAL A 97 -26.56 42.43 -23.14
C VAL A 97 -25.28 42.23 -23.95
N LEU A 98 -24.62 41.08 -23.79
CA LEU A 98 -23.38 40.75 -24.50
C LEU A 98 -23.64 40.52 -26.00
N GLN A 99 -24.75 39.85 -26.35
CA GLN A 99 -25.16 39.68 -27.74
C GLN A 99 -25.42 41.02 -28.44
N GLY A 100 -26.07 41.96 -27.76
CA GLY A 100 -26.29 43.32 -28.28
C GLY A 100 -24.97 44.06 -28.54
N GLN A 101 -23.99 43.94 -27.65
CA GLN A 101 -22.67 44.56 -27.83
C GLN A 101 -21.90 43.96 -29.01
N VAL A 102 -21.96 42.64 -29.19
CA VAL A 102 -21.35 41.96 -30.34
C VAL A 102 -21.99 42.46 -31.64
N ALA A 103 -23.31 42.50 -31.73
CA ALA A 103 -24.01 43.00 -32.91
C ALA A 103 -23.66 44.46 -33.25
N ALA A 104 -23.55 45.32 -32.23
CA ALA A 104 -23.12 46.70 -32.42
C ALA A 104 -21.67 46.81 -32.92
N ALA A 105 -20.77 45.99 -32.39
CA ALA A 105 -19.38 45.95 -32.82
C ALA A 105 -19.23 45.44 -34.26
N GLU A 106 -19.98 44.40 -34.64
CA GLU A 106 -20.01 43.87 -36.01
C GLU A 106 -20.54 44.91 -37.00
N ALA A 107 -21.58 45.66 -36.64
CA ALA A 107 -22.11 46.75 -37.46
C ALA A 107 -21.06 47.85 -37.69
N ALA A 108 -20.33 48.24 -36.64
CA ALA A 108 -19.26 49.24 -36.74
C ALA A 108 -18.10 48.76 -37.63
N VAL A 109 -17.73 47.48 -37.54
CA VAL A 109 -16.70 46.87 -38.41
C VAL A 109 -17.16 46.88 -39.87
N SER A 110 -18.42 46.51 -40.13
CA SER A 110 -19.00 46.52 -41.48
C SER A 110 -19.02 47.92 -42.09
N GLU A 111 -19.40 48.93 -41.31
CA GLU A 111 -19.38 50.34 -41.75
C GLU A 111 -17.96 50.80 -42.11
N ALA A 112 -16.96 50.47 -41.27
CA ALA A 112 -15.57 50.82 -41.53
C ALA A 112 -15.03 50.13 -42.80
N LEU A 113 -15.37 48.86 -43.03
CA LEU A 113 -14.99 48.14 -44.25
C LEU A 113 -15.64 48.75 -45.49
N ALA A 114 -16.91 49.15 -45.40
CA ALA A 114 -17.61 49.83 -46.49
C ALA A 114 -17.00 51.22 -46.80
N ALA A 115 -16.52 51.92 -45.78
CA ALA A 115 -15.82 53.20 -45.94
C ALA A 115 -14.45 53.06 -46.62
N LEU A 116 -13.72 51.97 -46.36
CA LEU A 116 -12.42 51.69 -46.99
C LEU A 116 -12.53 51.20 -48.44
N ALA A 117 -13.63 50.51 -48.77
CA ALA A 117 -13.89 50.03 -50.12
C ALA A 117 -14.35 51.14 -51.09
N LYS A 118 -14.47 52.38 -50.58
CA LYS A 118 -14.92 53.57 -51.31
C LYS A 118 -13.75 54.46 -51.67
#